data_AF-A0AAJ6QYQ3-F1
#
_entry.id   AF-A0AAJ6QYQ3-F1
#
_cell.length_a   1.000
_cell.length_b   1.000
_cell.length_c   1.000
_cell.angle_alpha   90.00
_cell.angle_beta   90.00
_cell.angle_gamma   90.00
#
_symmetry.space_group_name_H-M   'P 1'
#
loop_
_entity.id
_entity.type
_entity.pdbx_description
1 polymer ?
#
loop_
_entity_poly.entity_id
_entity_poly.type
_entity_poly.pdbx_seq_one_letter_code
_entity_poly.pdbx_strand_id
1 'polypeptide(L)'
;MEKATRAIRRSGVRLKSMNSGHTDLALVISGLRDMRMGLRSFQNAQTAVAQDMMVWAHTDENRAIQDVMEQINELHNFWADSQKDFLENLKAFRHQYEMILEGEKVVDSARANLAQAEQREYKIKKEIKKNAKKASVEEMMSMEMKLSDAEREKDLCQFEAVEKIQENEVCKLIRLKEGLTKLSDGYIEMAHKMAIIFDAQKEVVQALPDVHDTAIHELKYTGSGFTKQAVHKAKTRIEKYHALKYRLVPHGVDEPPPPYTPGYYDPVTGLPYEHDTTSNDVRLRPARRTEPRAPPLEERGTLARDYSSDEEDLQRLGAHKL
;
A
#
# COMPACT_ATOMS: atom_id res chain seq x y z
N MET A 1 22.60 17.91 8.78
CA MET A 1 23.23 16.55 8.71
C MET A 1 22.34 15.49 8.04
N GLU A 2 21.01 15.49 8.22
CA GLU A 2 20.14 14.42 7.68
C GLU A 2 20.18 14.24 6.15
N LYS A 3 20.28 15.33 5.38
CA LYS A 3 20.41 15.27 3.91
C LYS A 3 21.68 14.52 3.47
N ALA A 4 22.80 14.75 4.16
CA ALA A 4 24.06 14.04 3.92
C ALA A 4 23.96 12.56 4.30
N THR A 5 23.35 12.23 5.43
CA THR A 5 23.11 10.85 5.86
C THR A 5 22.23 10.08 4.87
N ARG A 6 21.18 10.72 4.33
CA ARG A 6 20.33 10.13 3.29
C ARG A 6 21.09 9.89 1.99
N ALA A 7 21.90 10.87 1.55
CA ALA A 7 22.73 10.71 0.36
C ALA A 7 23.73 9.54 0.52
N ILE A 8 24.42 9.45 1.65
CA ILE A 8 25.35 8.35 1.96
C ILE A 8 24.64 6.99 1.94
N ARG A 9 23.46 6.86 2.56
CA ARG A 9 22.68 5.61 2.55
C ARG A 9 22.28 5.20 1.13
N ARG A 10 21.77 6.13 0.32
CA ARG A 10 21.37 5.86 -1.07
C ARG A 10 22.58 5.48 -1.93
N SER A 11 23.70 6.17 -1.76
CA SER A 11 24.96 5.81 -2.42
C SER A 11 25.46 4.43 -2.02
N GLY A 12 25.34 4.06 -0.73
CA GLY A 12 25.67 2.72 -0.25
C GLY A 12 24.80 1.61 -0.86
N VAL A 13 23.50 1.87 -1.05
CA VAL A 13 22.59 0.92 -1.73
C VAL A 13 22.99 0.75 -3.20
N ARG A 14 23.31 1.85 -3.89
CA ARG A 14 23.81 1.80 -5.28
C ARG A 14 25.09 0.98 -5.37
N LEU A 15 26.08 1.23 -4.51
CA LEU A 15 27.35 0.50 -4.51
C LEU A 15 27.16 -1.00 -4.26
N LYS A 16 26.27 -1.39 -3.34
CA LYS A 16 26.00 -2.82 -3.05
C LYS A 16 25.24 -3.55 -4.16
N SER A 17 24.48 -2.84 -4.98
CA SER A 17 23.62 -3.42 -6.02
C SER A 17 24.17 -3.24 -7.44
N MET A 18 25.26 -2.49 -7.60
CA MET A 18 25.85 -2.16 -8.90
C MET A 18 26.23 -3.41 -9.72
N ASN A 19 26.63 -4.48 -9.04
CA ASN A 19 27.05 -5.73 -9.69
C ASN A 19 25.88 -6.68 -10.00
N SER A 20 24.70 -6.45 -9.43
CA SER A 20 23.55 -7.36 -9.58
C SER A 20 22.53 -6.89 -10.61
N GLY A 21 22.70 -5.72 -11.25
CA GLY A 21 21.70 -5.14 -12.17
C GLY A 21 20.44 -4.59 -11.50
N HIS A 22 20.13 -5.00 -10.27
CA HIS A 22 18.89 -4.64 -9.54
C HIS A 22 18.97 -3.35 -8.72
N THR A 23 19.74 -2.35 -9.17
CA THR A 23 19.96 -1.13 -8.38
C THR A 23 18.69 -0.34 -8.12
N ASP A 24 17.82 -0.20 -9.11
CA ASP A 24 16.60 0.61 -8.97
C ASP A 24 15.60 -0.03 -7.99
N LEU A 25 15.43 -1.35 -8.08
CA LEU A 25 14.57 -2.09 -7.16
C LEU A 25 15.12 -2.03 -5.72
N ALA A 26 16.43 -2.16 -5.55
CA ALA A 26 17.07 -1.97 -4.24
C ALA A 26 16.88 -0.55 -3.68
N LEU A 27 16.90 0.47 -4.54
CA LEU A 27 16.62 1.85 -4.14
C LEU A 27 15.16 2.03 -3.69
N VAL A 28 14.20 1.40 -4.36
CA VAL A 28 12.78 1.39 -3.93
C VAL A 28 12.63 0.76 -2.55
N ILE A 29 13.19 -0.43 -2.33
CA ILE A 29 13.14 -1.13 -1.04
C ILE A 29 13.77 -0.28 0.09
N SER A 30 14.88 0.41 -0.21
CA SER A 30 15.50 1.33 0.76
C SER A 30 14.62 2.56 1.02
N GLY A 31 14.00 3.13 -0.02
CA GLY A 31 13.09 4.26 0.11
C GLY A 31 11.90 3.94 1.00
N LEU A 32 11.27 2.76 0.81
CA LEU A 32 10.17 2.29 1.65
C LEU A 32 10.58 2.07 3.11
N ARG A 33 11.80 1.58 3.36
CA ARG A 33 12.36 1.50 4.71
C ARG A 33 12.48 2.89 5.33
N ASP A 34 13.01 3.85 4.59
CA ASP A 34 13.20 5.22 5.07
C ASP A 34 11.85 5.91 5.34
N MET A 35 10.82 5.68 4.50
CA MET A 35 9.45 6.14 4.76
C MET A 35 8.92 5.62 6.10
N ARG A 36 9.04 4.31 6.34
CA ARG A 36 8.60 3.68 7.60
C ARG A 36 9.35 4.24 8.80
N MET A 37 10.67 4.44 8.68
CA MET A 37 11.48 5.03 9.74
C MET A 37 11.11 6.48 10.02
N GLY A 38 10.85 7.27 8.97
CA GLY A 38 10.39 8.65 9.10
C GLY A 38 9.07 8.74 9.86
N LEU A 39 8.09 7.91 9.50
CA LEU A 39 6.80 7.88 10.21
C LEU A 39 6.96 7.44 11.66
N ARG A 40 7.78 6.43 11.96
CA ARG A 40 8.04 6.00 13.35
C ARG A 40 8.70 7.12 14.17
N SER A 41 9.65 7.85 13.57
CA SER A 41 10.28 8.99 14.23
C SER A 41 9.27 10.10 14.54
N PHE A 42 8.37 10.39 13.59
CA PHE A 42 7.28 11.33 13.79
C PHE A 42 6.35 10.90 14.93
N GLN A 43 5.90 9.63 14.91
CA GLN A 43 5.06 9.06 15.97
C GLN A 43 5.72 9.20 17.35
N ASN A 44 7.01 8.84 17.47
CA ASN A 44 7.72 8.95 18.75
C ASN A 44 7.78 10.39 19.26
N ALA A 45 8.09 11.35 18.39
CA ALA A 45 8.12 12.76 18.76
C ALA A 45 6.73 13.26 19.15
N GLN A 46 5.70 12.86 18.41
CA GLN A 46 4.31 13.18 18.71
C GLN A 46 3.88 12.63 20.08
N THR A 47 4.21 11.38 20.40
CA THR A 47 3.92 10.78 21.72
C THR A 47 4.65 11.50 22.85
N ALA A 48 5.92 11.88 22.65
CA ALA A 48 6.68 12.62 23.66
C ALA A 48 6.04 13.98 23.94
N VAL A 49 5.68 14.73 22.89
CA VAL A 49 4.98 16.02 23.04
C VAL A 49 3.64 15.86 23.77
N ALA A 50 2.86 14.82 23.45
CA ALA A 50 1.60 14.53 24.14
C ALA A 50 1.79 14.27 25.64
N GLN A 51 2.85 13.53 26.00
CA GLN A 51 3.20 13.28 27.40
C GLN A 51 3.66 14.54 28.13
N ASP A 52 4.51 15.36 27.51
CA ASP A 52 4.98 16.61 28.10
C ASP A 52 3.83 17.60 28.32
N MET A 53 2.93 17.70 27.33
CA MET A 53 1.69 18.47 27.41
C MET A 53 0.80 18.02 28.58
N MET A 54 0.68 16.71 28.81
CA MET A 54 -0.04 16.15 29.95
C MET A 54 0.61 16.51 31.28
N VAL A 55 1.93 16.31 31.41
CA VAL A 55 2.67 16.63 32.63
C VAL A 55 2.50 18.10 32.98
N TRP A 56 2.66 18.99 32.00
CA TRP A 56 2.42 20.42 32.19
C TRP A 56 0.99 20.70 32.66
N ALA A 57 -0.02 20.15 31.99
CA ALA A 57 -1.42 20.40 32.34
C ALA A 57 -1.76 19.99 33.77
N HIS A 58 -1.18 18.89 34.28
CA HIS A 58 -1.40 18.42 35.65
C HIS A 58 -0.78 19.33 36.72
N THR A 59 0.19 20.17 36.35
CA THR A 59 0.77 21.18 37.24
C THR A 59 -0.02 22.49 37.27
N ASP A 60 -0.95 22.68 36.34
CA ASP A 60 -1.80 23.86 36.26
C ASP A 60 -2.94 23.79 37.29
N GLU A 61 -3.42 24.92 37.81
CA GLU A 61 -4.56 24.96 38.74
C GLU A 61 -5.92 24.95 37.99
N ASN A 62 -5.91 25.27 36.69
CA ASN A 62 -7.10 25.37 35.87
C ASN A 62 -7.62 23.97 35.50
N ARG A 63 -8.72 23.58 36.14
CA ARG A 63 -9.40 22.31 35.89
C ARG A 63 -9.86 22.12 34.45
N ALA A 64 -10.15 23.20 33.71
CA ALA A 64 -10.52 23.10 32.30
C ALA A 64 -9.32 22.66 31.45
N ILE A 65 -8.13 23.21 31.72
CA ILE A 65 -6.88 22.82 31.05
C ILE A 65 -6.57 21.36 31.38
N GLN A 66 -6.62 20.97 32.65
CA GLN A 66 -6.38 19.58 33.07
C GLN A 66 -7.28 18.59 32.31
N ASP A 67 -8.60 18.80 32.34
CA ASP A 67 -9.57 17.89 31.72
C ASP A 67 -9.42 17.85 30.19
N VAL A 68 -9.32 19.00 29.53
CA VAL A 68 -9.15 19.06 28.06
C VAL A 68 -7.88 18.37 27.63
N MET A 69 -6.76 18.58 28.33
CA MET A 69 -5.50 17.94 27.99
C MET A 69 -5.53 16.43 28.24
N GLU A 70 -6.18 15.98 29.32
CA GLU A 70 -6.42 14.54 29.57
C GLU A 70 -7.17 13.88 28.42
N GLN A 71 -8.25 14.50 27.96
CA GLN A 71 -9.06 13.98 26.85
C GLN A 71 -8.32 14.05 25.50
N ILE A 72 -7.55 15.11 25.24
CA ILE A 72 -6.69 15.20 24.05
C ILE A 72 -5.64 14.08 24.06
N ASN A 73 -5.04 13.78 25.21
CA ASN A 73 -4.06 12.71 25.31
C ASN A 73 -4.67 11.32 25.04
N GLU A 74 -5.91 11.06 25.48
CA GLU A 74 -6.63 9.83 25.11
C GLU A 74 -6.83 9.72 23.59
N LEU A 75 -7.23 10.82 22.94
CA LEU A 75 -7.36 10.89 21.47
C LEU A 75 -6.01 10.68 20.76
N HIS A 76 -4.91 11.21 21.31
CA HIS A 76 -3.55 10.98 20.80
C HIS A 76 -3.14 9.51 20.85
N ASN A 77 -3.57 8.76 21.87
CA ASN A 77 -3.32 7.31 21.93
C ASN A 77 -4.01 6.59 20.77
N PHE A 78 -5.27 6.94 20.46
CA PHE A 78 -5.95 6.38 19.28
C PHE A 78 -5.24 6.72 17.96
N TRP A 79 -4.67 7.92 17.86
CA TRP A 79 -3.88 8.29 16.68
C TRP A 79 -2.59 7.47 16.58
N ALA A 80 -1.87 7.31 17.69
CA ALA A 80 -0.66 6.48 17.74
C ALA A 80 -0.94 5.02 17.33
N ASP A 81 -2.05 4.45 17.80
CA ASP A 81 -2.47 3.10 17.41
C ASP A 81 -2.78 3.02 15.90
N SER A 82 -3.49 4.01 15.35
CA SER A 82 -3.76 4.06 13.90
C SER A 82 -2.47 4.17 13.06
N GLN A 83 -1.46 4.91 13.54
CA GLN A 83 -0.16 5.00 12.86
C GLN A 83 0.61 3.67 12.95
N LYS A 84 0.49 2.95 14.07
CA LYS A 84 1.11 1.64 14.27
C LYS A 84 0.57 0.61 13.27
N ASP A 85 -0.75 0.56 13.07
CA ASP A 85 -1.37 -0.28 12.04
C ASP A 85 -0.82 0.06 10.64
N PHE A 86 -0.72 1.35 10.32
CA PHE A 86 -0.21 1.81 9.03
C PHE A 86 1.30 1.51 8.84
N LEU A 87 2.10 1.52 9.90
CA LEU A 87 3.50 1.10 9.86
C LEU A 87 3.66 -0.39 9.46
N GLU A 88 2.75 -1.26 9.90
CA GLU A 88 2.74 -2.66 9.46
C GLU A 88 2.33 -2.80 7.99
N ASN A 89 1.39 -1.97 7.49
CA ASN A 89 1.08 -1.90 6.05
C ASN A 89 2.30 -1.49 5.22
N LEU A 90 3.08 -0.48 5.64
CA LEU A 90 4.32 -0.08 4.97
C LEU A 90 5.38 -1.20 4.98
N LYS A 91 5.47 -1.96 6.07
CA LYS A 91 6.36 -3.12 6.17
C LYS A 91 5.94 -4.23 5.20
N ALA A 92 4.65 -4.56 5.15
CA ALA A 92 4.11 -5.55 4.23
C ALA A 92 4.29 -5.11 2.76
N PHE A 93 4.10 -3.82 2.46
CA PHE A 93 4.30 -3.27 1.12
C PHE A 93 5.77 -3.37 0.68
N ARG A 94 6.72 -3.01 1.56
CA ARG A 94 8.14 -3.22 1.31
C ARG A 94 8.48 -4.68 1.04
N HIS A 95 7.86 -5.61 1.75
CA HIS A 95 8.09 -7.04 1.57
C HIS A 95 7.66 -7.52 0.17
N GLN A 96 6.63 -6.94 -0.45
CA GLN A 96 6.26 -7.26 -1.83
C GLN A 96 7.42 -7.02 -2.80
N TYR A 97 8.16 -5.91 -2.65
CA TYR A 97 9.34 -5.63 -3.47
C TYR A 97 10.54 -6.53 -3.14
N GLU A 98 10.70 -6.96 -1.89
CA GLU A 98 11.73 -7.94 -1.53
C GLU A 98 11.48 -9.29 -2.22
N MET A 99 10.21 -9.73 -2.31
CA MET A 99 9.82 -10.94 -3.03
C MET A 99 10.04 -10.80 -4.54
N ILE A 100 9.76 -9.62 -5.12
CA ILE A 100 10.06 -9.35 -6.53
C ILE A 100 11.57 -9.44 -6.77
N LEU A 101 12.39 -8.83 -5.92
CA LEU A 101 13.85 -8.86 -6.05
C LEU A 101 14.40 -10.29 -5.97
N GLU A 102 13.82 -11.12 -5.12
CA GLU A 102 14.21 -12.53 -5.03
C GLU A 102 13.86 -13.28 -6.32
N GLY A 103 12.68 -13.04 -6.90
CA GLY A 103 12.29 -13.59 -8.21
C GLY A 103 13.24 -13.17 -9.34
N GLU A 104 13.71 -11.91 -9.34
CA GLU A 104 14.69 -11.43 -10.34
C GLU A 104 16.04 -12.14 -10.23
N LYS A 105 16.51 -12.45 -9.01
CA LYS A 105 17.74 -13.25 -8.84
C LYS A 105 17.59 -14.69 -9.34
N VAL A 106 16.41 -15.29 -9.17
CA VAL A 106 16.14 -16.64 -9.70
C VAL A 106 16.21 -16.62 -11.23
N VAL A 107 15.65 -15.59 -11.87
CA VAL A 107 15.75 -15.39 -13.33
C VAL A 107 17.20 -15.21 -13.77
N ASP A 108 18.00 -14.41 -13.06
CA ASP A 108 19.43 -14.23 -13.37
C ASP A 108 20.20 -15.55 -13.29
N SER A 109 19.91 -16.37 -12.28
CA SER A 109 20.52 -17.70 -12.15
C SER A 109 20.17 -18.60 -13.33
N ALA A 110 18.90 -18.63 -13.75
CA ALA A 110 18.47 -19.42 -14.91
C ALA A 110 19.14 -18.94 -16.22
N ARG A 111 19.25 -17.62 -16.41
CA ARG A 111 19.98 -17.02 -17.55
C ARG A 111 21.47 -17.37 -17.54
N ALA A 112 22.09 -17.33 -16.35
CA ALA A 112 23.50 -17.69 -16.21
C ALA A 112 23.73 -19.18 -16.54
N ASN A 113 22.83 -20.06 -16.13
CA ASN A 113 22.88 -21.50 -16.48
C ASN A 113 22.76 -21.71 -17.99
N LEU A 114 21.80 -21.05 -18.64
CA LEU A 114 21.64 -21.09 -20.09
C LEU A 114 22.92 -20.61 -20.82
N ALA A 115 23.47 -19.45 -20.42
CA ALA A 115 24.68 -18.93 -21.02
C ALA A 115 25.89 -19.89 -20.87
N GLN A 116 25.99 -20.60 -19.74
CA GLN A 116 27.02 -21.62 -19.54
C GLN A 116 26.80 -22.84 -20.46
N ALA A 117 25.55 -23.29 -20.64
CA ALA A 117 25.22 -24.39 -21.53
C ALA A 117 25.51 -24.03 -23.00
N GLU A 118 25.12 -22.83 -23.45
CA GLU A 118 25.45 -22.30 -24.78
C GLU A 118 26.97 -22.22 -25.00
N GLN A 119 27.72 -21.75 -24.00
CA GLN A 119 29.17 -21.67 -24.09
C GLN A 119 29.81 -23.07 -24.18
N ARG A 120 29.27 -24.06 -23.47
CA ARG A 120 29.72 -25.46 -23.52
C ARG A 120 29.49 -26.07 -24.89
N GLU A 121 28.27 -25.94 -25.43
CA GLU A 121 27.92 -26.37 -26.79
C GLU A 121 28.88 -25.75 -27.82
N TYR A 122 29.08 -24.42 -27.75
CA TYR A 122 29.94 -23.69 -28.67
C TYR A 122 31.40 -24.17 -28.63
N LYS A 123 31.94 -24.45 -27.44
CA LYS A 123 33.29 -24.99 -27.27
C LYS A 123 33.43 -26.36 -27.94
N ILE A 124 32.47 -27.26 -27.72
CA ILE A 124 32.47 -28.60 -28.34
C ILE A 124 32.36 -28.49 -29.87
N LYS A 125 31.46 -27.64 -30.40
CA LYS A 125 31.34 -27.37 -31.84
C LYS A 125 32.67 -26.88 -32.45
N LYS A 126 33.42 -26.05 -31.72
CA LYS A 126 34.75 -25.60 -32.15
C LYS A 126 35.79 -26.72 -32.14
N GLU A 127 35.79 -27.56 -31.11
CA GLU A 127 36.71 -28.70 -31.00
C GLU A 127 36.48 -29.72 -32.12
N ILE A 128 35.23 -30.06 -32.41
CA ILE A 128 34.86 -30.92 -33.55
C ILE A 128 35.42 -30.36 -34.86
N LYS A 129 35.18 -29.07 -35.15
CA LYS A 129 35.69 -28.42 -36.36
C LYS A 129 37.22 -28.44 -36.46
N LYS A 130 37.91 -28.29 -35.32
CA LYS A 130 39.38 -28.31 -35.26
C LYS A 130 39.95 -29.72 -35.50
N ASN A 131 39.27 -30.74 -34.98
CA ASN A 131 39.76 -32.12 -34.98
C ASN A 131 39.26 -32.95 -36.17
N ALA A 132 38.31 -32.44 -36.96
CA ALA A 132 37.67 -33.14 -38.08
C ALA A 132 38.62 -33.80 -39.10
N LYS A 133 39.86 -33.32 -39.24
CA LYS A 133 40.86 -33.88 -40.18
C LYS A 133 41.90 -34.79 -39.53
N LYS A 134 41.95 -34.86 -38.20
CA LYS A 134 43.04 -35.49 -37.43
C LYS A 134 42.56 -36.56 -36.46
N ALA A 135 41.31 -36.48 -36.01
CA ALA A 135 40.73 -37.43 -35.08
C ALA A 135 40.41 -38.76 -35.77
N SER A 136 40.49 -39.85 -35.01
CA SER A 136 40.00 -41.16 -35.44
C SER A 136 38.47 -41.15 -35.56
N VAL A 137 37.91 -42.18 -36.21
CA VAL A 137 36.45 -42.35 -36.32
C VAL A 137 35.80 -42.48 -34.93
N GLU A 138 36.43 -43.23 -34.02
CA GLU A 138 35.94 -43.42 -32.65
C GLU A 138 35.98 -42.13 -31.83
N GLU A 139 37.05 -41.34 -31.98
CA GLU A 139 37.17 -40.03 -31.33
C GLU A 139 36.12 -39.04 -31.85
N MET A 140 35.84 -39.06 -33.16
CA MET A 140 34.78 -38.25 -33.77
C MET A 140 33.40 -38.66 -33.25
N MET A 141 33.08 -39.96 -33.22
CA MET A 141 31.81 -40.46 -32.66
C MET A 141 31.64 -40.05 -31.19
N SER A 142 32.71 -40.13 -30.38
CA SER A 142 32.67 -39.68 -28.98
C SER A 142 32.40 -38.18 -28.86
N MET A 143 33.02 -37.35 -29.71
CA MET A 143 32.77 -35.90 -29.73
C MET A 143 31.35 -35.55 -30.19
N GLU A 144 30.81 -36.27 -31.17
CA GLU A 144 29.42 -36.10 -31.64
C GLU A 144 28.41 -36.46 -30.54
N MET A 145 28.64 -37.54 -29.79
CA MET A 145 27.78 -37.90 -28.64
C MET A 145 27.80 -36.80 -27.57
N LYS A 146 28.99 -36.28 -27.21
CA LYS A 146 29.11 -35.15 -26.27
C LYS A 146 28.43 -33.89 -26.77
N LEU A 147 28.45 -33.65 -28.08
CA LEU A 147 27.74 -32.52 -28.68
C LEU A 147 26.23 -32.69 -28.53
N SER A 148 25.72 -33.89 -28.83
CA SER A 148 24.30 -34.20 -28.65
C SER A 148 23.84 -34.00 -27.20
N ASP A 149 24.64 -34.42 -26.22
CA ASP A 149 24.34 -34.22 -24.80
C ASP A 149 24.35 -32.71 -24.43
N ALA A 150 25.31 -31.95 -24.96
CA ALA A 150 25.40 -30.51 -24.72
C ALA A 150 24.26 -29.72 -25.38
N GLU A 151 23.80 -30.13 -26.56
CA GLU A 151 22.64 -29.54 -27.23
C GLU A 151 21.36 -29.80 -26.42
N ARG A 152 21.17 -31.03 -25.94
CA ARG A 152 20.04 -31.38 -25.07
C ARG A 152 20.05 -30.58 -23.77
N GLU A 153 21.21 -30.44 -23.13
CA GLU A 153 21.34 -29.65 -21.90
C GLU A 153 21.00 -28.17 -22.12
N LYS A 154 21.49 -27.58 -23.23
CA LYS A 154 21.12 -26.21 -23.60
C LYS A 154 19.62 -26.07 -23.78
N ASP A 155 18.97 -26.99 -24.49
CA ASP A 155 17.53 -26.94 -24.71
C ASP A 155 16.78 -26.96 -23.37
N LEU A 156 17.17 -27.84 -22.44
CA LEU A 156 16.60 -27.88 -21.09
C LEU A 156 16.78 -26.56 -20.33
N CYS A 157 17.99 -26.00 -20.30
CA CYS A 157 18.23 -24.69 -19.68
C CYS A 157 17.44 -23.57 -20.36
N GLN A 158 17.22 -23.65 -21.67
CA GLN A 158 16.44 -22.67 -22.42
C GLN A 158 14.97 -22.73 -22.02
N PHE A 159 14.38 -23.93 -21.92
CA PHE A 159 13.02 -24.11 -21.42
C PHE A 159 12.86 -23.55 -20.00
N GLU A 160 13.76 -23.91 -19.09
CA GLU A 160 13.73 -23.42 -17.70
C GLU A 160 13.86 -21.89 -17.63
N ALA A 161 14.80 -21.29 -18.38
CA ALA A 161 14.96 -19.84 -18.39
C ALA A 161 13.70 -19.11 -18.90
N VAL A 162 13.06 -19.62 -19.95
CA VAL A 162 11.81 -19.07 -20.48
C VAL A 162 10.68 -19.17 -19.45
N GLU A 163 10.53 -20.33 -18.82
CA GLU A 163 9.52 -20.56 -17.78
C GLU A 163 9.72 -19.62 -16.60
N LYS A 164 10.95 -19.51 -16.07
CA LYS A 164 11.26 -18.64 -14.93
C LYS A 164 11.07 -17.16 -15.25
N ILE A 165 11.36 -16.73 -16.48
CA ILE A 165 11.08 -15.36 -16.91
C ILE A 165 9.57 -15.10 -16.89
N GLN A 166 8.76 -15.99 -17.48
CA GLN A 166 7.31 -15.82 -17.53
C GLN A 166 6.67 -15.85 -16.12
N GLU A 167 7.06 -16.82 -15.30
CA GLU A 167 6.61 -16.95 -13.92
C GLU A 167 6.92 -15.68 -13.11
N ASN A 168 8.12 -15.12 -13.28
CA ASN A 168 8.53 -13.90 -12.58
C ASN A 168 7.73 -12.68 -13.01
N GLU A 169 7.41 -12.52 -14.30
CA GLU A 169 6.57 -11.41 -14.77
C GLU A 169 5.14 -11.48 -14.21
N VAL A 170 4.57 -12.69 -14.12
CA VAL A 170 3.27 -12.89 -13.45
C VAL A 170 3.36 -12.56 -11.95
N CYS A 171 4.42 -13.03 -11.27
CA CYS A 171 4.66 -12.72 -9.87
C CYS A 171 4.77 -11.21 -9.62
N LYS A 172 5.49 -10.46 -10.46
CA LYS A 172 5.59 -9.00 -10.38
C LYS A 172 4.21 -8.33 -10.40
N LEU A 173 3.37 -8.71 -11.36
CA LEU A 173 2.04 -8.14 -11.52
C LEU A 173 1.15 -8.41 -10.29
N ILE A 174 1.16 -9.65 -9.79
CA ILE A 174 0.38 -10.04 -8.60
C ILE A 174 0.86 -9.24 -7.38
N ARG A 175 2.17 -9.24 -7.12
CA ARG A 175 2.77 -8.59 -5.93
C ARG A 175 2.58 -7.08 -5.95
N LEU A 176 2.75 -6.45 -7.12
CA LEU A 176 2.57 -5.01 -7.28
C LEU A 176 1.11 -4.62 -7.07
N LYS A 177 0.17 -5.33 -7.70
CA LYS A 177 -1.27 -5.07 -7.54
C LYS A 177 -1.70 -5.25 -6.09
N GLU A 178 -1.37 -6.39 -5.48
CA GLU A 178 -1.70 -6.69 -4.09
C GLU A 178 -1.10 -5.65 -3.13
N GLY A 179 0.17 -5.32 -3.31
CA GLY A 179 0.89 -4.35 -2.49
C GLY A 179 0.28 -2.95 -2.56
N LEU A 180 0.00 -2.45 -3.76
CA LEU A 180 -0.57 -1.11 -3.96
C LEU A 180 -2.00 -1.01 -3.44
N THR A 181 -2.83 -2.05 -3.66
CA THR A 181 -4.19 -2.08 -3.11
C THR A 181 -4.16 -2.03 -1.60
N LYS A 182 -3.40 -2.92 -0.94
CA LYS A 182 -3.31 -2.96 0.54
C LYS A 182 -2.72 -1.67 1.12
N LEU A 183 -1.74 -1.06 0.46
CA LEU A 183 -1.18 0.22 0.89
C LEU A 183 -2.24 1.33 0.81
N SER A 184 -3.00 1.38 -0.29
CA SER A 184 -4.07 2.37 -0.50
C SER A 184 -5.16 2.21 0.55
N ASP A 185 -5.61 0.98 0.82
CA ASP A 185 -6.57 0.68 1.89
C ASP A 185 -6.04 1.13 3.26
N GLY A 186 -4.75 0.93 3.51
CA GLY A 186 -4.08 1.38 4.73
C GLY A 186 -4.10 2.91 4.88
N TYR A 187 -3.85 3.65 3.80
CA TYR A 187 -3.93 5.11 3.80
C TYR A 187 -5.35 5.62 4.04
N ILE A 188 -6.34 5.03 3.36
CA ILE A 188 -7.76 5.39 3.51
C ILE A 188 -8.21 5.15 4.95
N GLU A 189 -7.87 3.99 5.51
CA GLU A 189 -8.18 3.66 6.90
C GLU A 189 -7.57 4.66 7.89
N MET A 190 -6.28 4.96 7.74
CA MET A 190 -5.60 5.92 8.61
C MET A 190 -6.24 7.31 8.48
N ALA A 191 -6.53 7.77 7.26
CA ALA A 191 -7.14 9.08 7.02
C ALA A 191 -8.53 9.19 7.66
N HIS A 192 -9.38 8.16 7.52
CA HIS A 192 -10.70 8.14 8.14
C HIS A 192 -10.64 8.14 9.67
N LYS A 193 -9.76 7.33 10.25
CA LYS A 193 -9.55 7.33 11.71
C LYS A 193 -9.06 8.69 12.20
N MET A 194 -8.09 9.30 11.50
CA MET A 194 -7.59 10.63 11.81
C MET A 194 -8.68 11.69 11.75
N ALA A 195 -9.55 11.66 10.74
CA ALA A 195 -10.68 12.59 10.65
C ALA A 195 -11.60 12.48 11.89
N ILE A 196 -11.96 11.27 12.29
CA ILE A 196 -12.77 11.02 13.50
C ILE A 196 -12.08 11.57 14.75
N ILE A 197 -10.78 11.34 14.89
CA ILE A 197 -9.99 11.76 16.05
C ILE A 197 -9.92 13.29 16.14
N PHE A 198 -9.61 13.97 15.02
CA PHE A 198 -9.46 15.43 15.03
C PHE A 198 -10.79 16.17 15.12
N ASP A 199 -11.86 15.61 14.57
CA ASP A 199 -13.21 16.13 14.81
C ASP A 199 -13.53 16.11 16.31
N ALA A 200 -13.25 14.99 16.99
CA ALA A 200 -13.46 14.88 18.44
C ALA A 200 -12.50 15.78 19.24
N GLN A 201 -11.25 15.95 18.80
CA GLN A 201 -10.32 16.89 19.42
C GLN A 201 -10.84 18.32 19.34
N LYS A 202 -11.41 18.71 18.20
CA LYS A 202 -12.06 20.01 18.03
C LYS A 202 -13.24 20.17 19.00
N GLU A 203 -14.09 19.16 19.14
CA GLU A 203 -15.19 19.17 20.12
C GLU A 203 -14.64 19.33 21.55
N VAL A 204 -13.62 18.57 21.94
CA VAL A 204 -12.99 18.66 23.27
C VAL A 204 -12.45 20.07 23.54
N VAL A 205 -11.75 20.68 22.57
CA VAL A 205 -11.20 22.04 22.71
C VAL A 205 -12.30 23.08 22.88
N GLN A 206 -13.48 22.90 22.28
CA GLN A 206 -14.62 23.81 22.44
C GLN A 206 -15.22 23.81 23.86
N ALA A 207 -14.82 22.88 24.73
CA ALA A 207 -15.18 22.92 26.14
C ALA A 207 -14.37 23.95 26.94
N LEU A 208 -13.28 24.48 26.37
CA LEU A 208 -12.56 25.58 26.97
C LEU A 208 -13.45 26.83 26.98
N PRO A 209 -13.54 27.52 28.12
CA PRO A 209 -14.35 28.73 28.25
C PRO A 209 -13.71 29.89 27.50
N ASP A 210 -14.53 30.68 26.80
CA ASP A 210 -14.08 31.92 26.17
C ASP A 210 -13.73 32.97 27.24
N VAL A 211 -12.47 33.38 27.29
CA VAL A 211 -12.00 34.40 28.23
C VAL A 211 -12.33 35.78 27.67
N HIS A 212 -13.40 36.39 28.19
CA HIS A 212 -13.74 37.81 27.98
C HIS A 212 -13.22 38.64 29.18
N ASP A 213 -13.62 39.91 29.31
CA ASP A 213 -13.25 40.84 30.42
C ASP A 213 -13.67 40.36 31.84
N THR A 214 -14.20 39.14 31.98
CA THR A 214 -14.65 38.55 33.23
C THR A 214 -13.46 38.04 34.06
N ALA A 215 -13.59 38.18 35.38
CA ALA A 215 -12.69 37.61 36.38
C ALA A 215 -12.47 36.09 36.17
N ILE A 216 -11.31 35.72 35.61
CA ILE A 216 -10.89 34.32 35.34
C ILE A 216 -11.03 33.42 36.58
N HIS A 217 -10.90 33.99 37.78
CA HIS A 217 -10.95 33.30 39.07
C HIS A 217 -12.38 32.87 39.50
N GLU A 218 -13.44 33.38 38.88
CA GLU A 218 -14.82 33.02 39.23
C GLU A 218 -15.43 31.95 38.32
N LEU A 219 -14.71 31.55 37.27
CA LEU A 219 -15.25 30.69 36.25
C LEU A 219 -15.27 29.21 36.68
N LYS A 220 -16.47 28.63 36.81
CA LYS A 220 -16.66 27.21 37.12
C LYS A 220 -16.65 26.37 35.85
N TYR A 221 -15.66 25.49 35.72
CA TYR A 221 -15.60 24.52 34.64
C TYR A 221 -16.70 23.44 34.79
N THR A 222 -17.50 23.25 33.73
CA THR A 222 -18.58 22.25 33.67
C THR A 222 -18.50 21.32 32.44
N GLY A 223 -17.42 21.42 31.65
CA GLY A 223 -17.25 20.72 30.38
C GLY A 223 -16.89 19.23 30.47
N SER A 224 -16.49 18.72 31.64
CA SER A 224 -15.93 17.35 31.78
C SER A 224 -16.84 16.22 31.26
N GLY A 225 -18.16 16.36 31.41
CA GLY A 225 -19.10 15.38 30.86
C GLY A 225 -19.14 15.39 29.34
N PHE A 226 -19.04 16.58 28.74
CA PHE A 226 -19.06 16.79 27.29
C PHE A 226 -17.78 16.29 26.64
N THR A 227 -16.61 16.63 27.20
CA THR A 227 -15.30 16.20 26.68
C THR A 227 -15.16 14.68 26.69
N LYS A 228 -15.52 14.02 27.80
CA LYS A 228 -15.55 12.54 27.90
C LYS A 228 -16.50 11.90 26.89
N GLN A 229 -17.66 12.53 26.66
CA GLN A 229 -18.61 12.02 25.67
C GLN A 229 -18.05 12.12 24.24
N ALA A 230 -17.34 13.20 23.90
CA ALA A 230 -16.70 13.37 22.60
C ALA A 230 -15.65 12.26 22.34
N VAL A 231 -14.77 12.00 23.33
CA VAL A 231 -13.77 10.91 23.25
C VAL A 231 -14.44 9.54 23.13
N HIS A 232 -15.47 9.28 23.93
CA HIS A 232 -16.21 8.01 23.87
C HIS A 232 -16.86 7.79 22.49
N LYS A 233 -17.49 8.83 21.92
CA LYS A 233 -18.06 8.77 20.56
C LYS A 233 -16.98 8.47 19.51
N ALA A 234 -15.81 9.10 19.61
CA ALA A 234 -14.69 8.85 18.71
C ALA A 234 -14.23 7.39 18.78
N LYS A 235 -14.03 6.88 20.00
CA LYS A 235 -13.66 5.49 20.25
C LYS A 235 -14.65 4.51 19.62
N THR A 236 -15.94 4.67 19.89
CA THR A 236 -16.98 3.81 19.29
C THR A 236 -16.99 3.86 17.76
N ARG A 237 -16.76 5.04 17.16
CA ARG A 237 -16.70 5.18 15.69
C ARG A 237 -15.48 4.47 15.11
N ILE A 238 -14.32 4.55 15.76
CA ILE A 238 -13.10 3.84 15.35
C ILE A 238 -13.30 2.32 15.46
N GLU A 239 -13.85 1.83 16.57
CA GLU A 239 -14.14 0.39 16.77
C GLU A 239 -15.13 -0.14 15.72
N LYS A 240 -16.16 0.63 15.38
CA LYS A 240 -17.11 0.28 14.29
C LYS A 240 -16.43 0.23 12.93
N TYR A 241 -15.49 1.12 12.65
CA TYR A 241 -14.73 1.08 11.41
C TYR A 241 -13.97 -0.24 11.25
N HIS A 242 -13.32 -0.70 12.33
CA HIS A 242 -12.68 -2.02 12.34
C HIS A 242 -13.68 -3.14 12.03
N ALA A 243 -14.85 -3.15 12.68
CA ALA A 243 -15.86 -4.18 12.47
C ALA A 243 -16.43 -4.22 11.03
N LEU A 244 -16.61 -3.04 10.41
CA LEU A 244 -17.14 -2.93 9.04
C LEU A 244 -16.10 -3.32 7.99
N LYS A 245 -14.80 -3.07 8.23
CA LYS A 245 -13.73 -3.52 7.32
C LYS A 245 -13.71 -5.04 7.16
N TYR A 246 -14.07 -5.80 8.19
CA TYR A 246 -14.22 -7.27 8.10
C TYR A 246 -15.46 -7.72 7.30
N ARG A 247 -16.44 -6.84 7.06
CA ARG A 247 -17.61 -7.14 6.21
C ARG A 247 -17.44 -6.71 4.76
N LEU A 248 -16.46 -5.86 4.47
CA LEU A 248 -16.12 -5.41 3.12
C LEU A 248 -15.08 -6.30 2.43
N VAL A 249 -14.93 -7.56 2.87
CA VAL A 249 -14.33 -8.59 2.02
C VAL A 249 -15.15 -8.59 0.72
N PRO A 250 -14.53 -8.40 -0.45
CA PRO A 250 -15.26 -8.41 -1.70
C PRO A 250 -15.91 -9.78 -1.85
N HIS A 251 -17.22 -9.86 -1.72
CA HIS A 251 -17.95 -10.86 -2.48
C HIS A 251 -17.64 -10.53 -3.94
N GLY A 252 -16.74 -11.31 -4.53
CA GLY A 252 -16.48 -11.24 -5.94
C GLY A 252 -17.80 -11.40 -6.67
N VAL A 253 -18.06 -10.46 -7.58
CA VAL A 253 -18.99 -10.58 -8.71
C VAL A 253 -20.35 -11.20 -8.37
N ASP A 254 -21.34 -10.34 -8.09
CA ASP A 254 -22.79 -10.58 -8.33
C ASP A 254 -23.23 -12.06 -8.35
N GLU A 255 -22.97 -12.82 -7.29
CA GLU A 255 -23.61 -14.11 -7.13
C GLU A 255 -24.94 -13.84 -6.41
N PRO A 256 -26.10 -13.91 -7.12
CA PRO A 256 -27.37 -13.72 -6.46
C PRO A 256 -27.49 -14.74 -5.32
N PRO A 257 -28.12 -14.37 -4.19
CA PRO A 257 -28.25 -15.28 -3.06
C PRO A 257 -28.84 -16.61 -3.55
N PRO A 258 -28.22 -17.76 -3.24
CA PRO A 258 -28.61 -19.02 -3.84
C PRO A 258 -30.06 -19.35 -3.45
N PRO A 259 -30.97 -19.54 -4.41
CA PRO A 259 -32.31 -20.01 -4.10
C PRO A 259 -32.26 -21.53 -4.04
N TYR A 260 -31.85 -22.10 -2.91
CA TYR A 260 -32.07 -23.53 -2.67
C TYR A 260 -33.47 -23.74 -2.08
N THR A 261 -34.48 -23.52 -2.91
CA THR A 261 -35.77 -24.21 -2.73
C THR A 261 -35.88 -25.23 -3.85
N PRO A 262 -35.54 -26.52 -3.59
CA PRO A 262 -35.68 -27.57 -4.58
C PRO A 262 -37.12 -27.56 -5.14
N GLY A 263 -37.26 -27.33 -6.45
CA GLY A 263 -38.54 -27.38 -7.17
C GLY A 263 -39.06 -26.06 -7.77
N TYR A 264 -38.39 -24.92 -7.57
CA TYR A 264 -38.90 -23.63 -8.06
C TYR A 264 -38.49 -23.28 -9.51
N TYR A 265 -37.44 -23.90 -10.03
CA TYR A 265 -36.88 -23.62 -11.36
C TYR A 265 -36.82 -24.89 -12.21
N ASP A 266 -37.12 -24.74 -13.50
CA ASP A 266 -36.95 -25.81 -14.48
C ASP A 266 -35.45 -26.01 -14.77
N PRO A 267 -34.89 -27.21 -14.56
CA PRO A 267 -33.46 -27.47 -14.77
C PRO A 267 -33.00 -27.37 -16.23
N VAL A 268 -33.91 -27.38 -17.21
CA VAL A 268 -33.58 -27.27 -18.63
C VAL A 268 -33.49 -25.81 -19.09
N THR A 269 -34.32 -24.93 -18.54
CA THR A 269 -34.44 -23.54 -19.00
C THR A 269 -33.88 -22.51 -18.01
N GLY A 270 -33.72 -22.88 -16.73
CA GLY A 270 -33.23 -21.97 -15.68
C GLY A 270 -34.22 -20.88 -15.29
N LEU A 271 -35.47 -20.95 -15.76
CA LEU A 271 -36.54 -19.99 -15.47
C LEU A 271 -37.46 -20.54 -14.36
N PRO A 272 -38.14 -19.67 -13.58
CA PRO A 272 -39.11 -20.11 -12.59
C PRO A 272 -40.27 -20.85 -13.27
N TYR A 273 -40.84 -21.87 -12.63
CA TYR A 273 -42.10 -22.45 -13.09
C TYR A 273 -43.20 -21.38 -13.00
N GLU A 274 -43.77 -20.97 -14.15
CA GLU A 274 -44.93 -20.09 -14.15
C GLU A 274 -46.13 -20.85 -13.58
N HIS A 275 -46.60 -20.42 -12.40
CA HIS A 275 -47.87 -20.88 -11.87
C HIS A 275 -49.00 -20.23 -12.68
N ASP A 276 -49.48 -20.95 -13.68
CA ASP A 276 -50.64 -20.59 -14.46
C ASP A 276 -51.91 -20.76 -13.61
N THR A 277 -52.26 -19.72 -12.84
CA THR A 277 -53.59 -19.62 -12.22
C THR A 277 -54.48 -18.73 -13.06
N THR A 278 -55.06 -19.37 -14.08
CA THR A 278 -56.35 -19.05 -14.68
C THR A 278 -56.48 -17.75 -15.49
N SER A 279 -56.60 -17.95 -16.81
CA SER A 279 -57.60 -17.29 -17.68
C SER A 279 -57.35 -15.87 -18.22
N ASN A 280 -57.21 -15.84 -19.55
CA ASN A 280 -57.76 -14.88 -20.52
C ASN A 280 -57.62 -13.37 -20.21
N ASP A 281 -56.57 -12.73 -20.74
CA ASP A 281 -56.81 -11.72 -21.78
C ASP A 281 -55.54 -11.39 -22.59
N VAL A 282 -55.70 -11.30 -23.90
CA VAL A 282 -54.66 -10.99 -24.88
C VAL A 282 -54.51 -9.48 -24.99
N ARG A 283 -53.43 -8.90 -24.45
CA ARG A 283 -52.88 -7.63 -24.96
C ARG A 283 -51.35 -7.56 -24.84
N LEU A 284 -50.69 -7.73 -25.98
CA LEU A 284 -49.31 -7.32 -26.23
C LEU A 284 -49.11 -5.86 -25.82
N ARG A 285 -48.17 -5.59 -24.91
CA ARG A 285 -47.69 -4.23 -24.61
C ARG A 285 -46.20 -4.14 -24.97
N PRO A 286 -45.79 -3.23 -25.88
CA PRO A 286 -44.41 -3.16 -26.33
C PRO A 286 -43.48 -2.55 -25.26
N ALA A 287 -42.26 -3.06 -25.22
CA ALA A 287 -41.20 -2.67 -24.31
C ALA A 287 -40.82 -1.18 -24.43
N ARG A 288 -40.89 -0.45 -23.31
CA ARG A 288 -40.21 0.85 -23.17
C ARG A 288 -38.77 0.59 -22.78
N ARG A 289 -37.84 0.80 -23.72
CA ARG A 289 -36.42 1.01 -23.41
C ARG A 289 -36.28 2.33 -22.65
N THR A 290 -35.77 2.25 -21.43
CA THR A 290 -35.20 3.40 -20.72
C THR A 290 -33.69 3.25 -20.75
N GLU A 291 -33.03 4.00 -21.62
CA GLU A 291 -31.58 4.22 -21.55
C GLU A 291 -31.26 5.18 -20.40
N PRO A 292 -30.21 4.92 -19.59
CA PRO A 292 -29.76 5.89 -18.60
C PRO A 292 -28.94 7.00 -19.28
N ARG A 293 -29.46 8.22 -19.22
CA ARG A 293 -28.79 9.44 -19.66
C ARG A 293 -27.85 9.94 -18.55
N ALA A 294 -26.55 9.99 -18.82
CA ALA A 294 -25.57 10.62 -17.92
C ALA A 294 -25.76 12.16 -17.88
N PRO A 295 -25.55 12.81 -16.73
CA PRO A 295 -25.61 14.26 -16.62
C PRO A 295 -24.35 14.93 -17.22
N PRO A 296 -24.44 16.20 -17.68
CA PRO A 296 -23.33 16.88 -18.35
C PRO A 296 -22.25 17.33 -17.36
N LEU A 297 -20.99 17.20 -17.77
CA LEU A 297 -19.82 17.79 -17.09
C LEU A 297 -19.84 19.31 -17.26
N GLU A 298 -19.92 20.05 -16.15
CA GLU A 298 -19.62 21.48 -16.12
C GLU A 298 -18.11 21.69 -16.15
N GLU A 299 -17.65 22.46 -17.13
CA GLU A 299 -16.29 23.00 -17.24
C GLU A 299 -16.01 23.96 -16.07
N ARG A 300 -15.00 23.66 -15.26
CA ARG A 300 -14.39 24.65 -14.35
C ARG A 300 -12.93 24.88 -14.70
N GLY A 301 -12.74 25.96 -15.46
CA GLY A 301 -11.78 27.04 -15.25
C GLY A 301 -10.46 26.70 -14.55
N THR A 302 -9.41 26.72 -15.34
CA THR A 302 -8.02 26.92 -14.94
C THR A 302 -7.84 28.17 -14.07
N LEU A 303 -7.44 27.98 -12.82
CA LEU A 303 -6.80 29.01 -12.00
C LEU A 303 -5.40 28.53 -11.64
N ALA A 304 -4.43 28.94 -12.47
CA ALA A 304 -3.04 29.00 -12.07
C ALA A 304 -2.91 30.07 -10.96
N ARG A 305 -2.37 29.68 -9.80
CA ARG A 305 -2.00 30.62 -8.75
C ARG A 305 -0.55 30.36 -8.37
N ASP A 306 0.27 31.36 -8.65
CA ASP A 306 1.68 31.46 -8.31
C ASP A 306 1.91 31.22 -6.82
N TYR A 307 2.79 30.25 -6.52
CA TYR A 307 3.45 30.11 -5.22
C TYR A 307 4.91 30.54 -5.39
N SER A 308 5.16 31.84 -5.25
CA SER A 308 6.51 32.42 -5.23
C SER A 308 6.55 33.66 -4.33
N SER A 309 6.41 33.48 -3.02
CA SER A 309 6.72 34.57 -2.06
C SER A 309 7.30 34.15 -0.71
N ASP A 310 7.38 32.86 -0.37
CA ASP A 310 7.78 32.46 0.99
C ASP A 310 9.30 32.27 1.19
N GLU A 311 10.12 32.46 0.14
CA GLU A 311 11.58 32.29 0.21
C GLU A 311 12.37 33.60 0.45
N GLU A 312 11.75 34.77 0.26
CA GLU A 312 12.42 36.07 0.46
C GLU A 312 12.35 36.60 1.92
N ASP A 313 11.36 36.21 2.71
CA ASP A 313 11.22 36.69 4.10
C ASP A 313 12.15 35.97 5.10
N LEU A 314 12.66 34.78 4.75
CA LEU A 314 13.64 34.06 5.57
C LEU A 314 15.08 34.58 5.43
N GLN A 315 15.39 35.39 4.40
CA GLN A 315 16.71 36.01 4.25
C GLN A 315 16.85 37.36 4.96
N ARG A 316 15.75 38.00 5.38
CA ARG A 316 15.79 39.32 6.04
C ARG A 316 15.95 39.27 7.57
N LEU A 317 15.81 38.10 8.19
CA LEU A 317 15.95 37.95 9.65
C LEU A 317 17.35 37.52 10.12
N GLY A 318 18.30 37.30 9.21
CA GLY A 318 19.67 36.84 9.53
C GLY A 318 20.73 37.93 9.68
N ALA A 319 20.39 39.21 9.51
CA ALA A 319 21.36 40.31 9.46
C ALA A 319 21.13 41.34 10.57
N HIS A 320 21.16 40.92 11.84
CA HIS A 320 21.49 41.81 12.96
C HIS A 320 21.87 40.99 14.20
N LYS A 321 23.17 40.84 14.44
CA LYS A 321 23.82 40.98 15.76
C LYS A 321 25.33 40.78 15.61
N LEU A 322 26.04 41.90 15.74
CA LEU A 322 27.35 42.00 16.40
C LEU A 322 27.15 41.82 17.90
#